data_AF-A0A8C2CFR7-F1
#
_entry.id   AF-A0A8C2CFR7-F1
#
_cell.length_a   1.000
_cell.length_b   1.000
_cell.length_c   1.000
_cell.angle_alpha   90.00
_cell.angle_beta   90.00
_cell.angle_gamma   90.00
#
_symmetry.space_group_name_H-M   'P 1'
#
loop_
_entity.id
_entity.type
_entity.pdbx_description
1 polymer ?
#
loop_
_entity_poly.entity_id
_entity_poly.type
_entity_poly.pdbx_seq_one_letter_code
_entity_poly.pdbx_strand_id
1 'polypeptide(L)' 'MSFVTMERKCFNVYPSPEQVLYCTTLCAIEEVKVVILGQGPYHHPGQAHGLAFSVLSPRPP' A
#
# COMPACT_ATOMS: atom_id res chain seq x y z
N MET A 1 -1.40 15.78 5.76
CA MET A 1 -1.21 14.44 6.38
C MET A 1 -1.69 14.34 7.83
N SER A 2 -2.35 15.35 8.42
CA SER A 2 -2.75 15.31 9.84
C SER A 2 -3.72 14.17 10.19
N PHE A 3 -4.70 13.88 9.33
CA PHE A 3 -5.68 12.81 9.54
C PHE A 3 -5.03 11.43 9.68
N VAL A 4 -4.27 10.99 8.66
CA VAL A 4 -3.61 9.67 8.67
C VAL A 4 -2.65 9.53 9.84
N THR A 5 -1.90 10.59 10.17
CA THR A 5 -1.01 10.58 11.35
C THR A 5 -1.78 10.40 12.65
N MET A 6 -2.97 10.99 12.77
CA MET A 6 -3.81 10.81 13.96
C MET A 6 -4.42 9.41 14.01
N GLU A 7 -4.94 8.92 12.89
CA GLU A 7 -5.53 7.57 12.79
C GLU A 7 -4.51 6.49 13.19
N ARG A 8 -3.24 6.63 12.76
CA ARG A 8 -2.16 5.71 13.15
C ARG A 8 -1.88 5.64 14.66
N LYS A 9 -2.31 6.63 15.44
CA LYS A 9 -2.18 6.61 16.91
C LYS A 9 -3.31 5.83 17.59
N CYS A 10 -4.47 5.74 16.94
CA CYS A 10 -5.69 5.17 17.52
C CYS A 10 -6.08 3.82 16.90
N PHE A 11 -5.65 3.56 15.67
CA PHE A 11 -6.08 2.41 14.87
C PHE A 11 -4.93 1.77 14.11
N ASN A 12 -5.13 0.51 13.72
CA ASN A 12 -4.25 -0.19 12.78
C ASN A 12 -4.53 0.31 11.36
N VAL A 13 -3.69 1.23 10.88
CA VAL A 13 -3.76 1.76 9.51
C VAL A 13 -2.73 1.05 8.63
N TYR A 14 -3.19 0.41 7.56
CA TYR A 14 -2.35 -0.29 6.59
C TYR A 14 -2.25 0.47 5.26
N PRO A 15 -1.13 0.34 4.51
CA PRO A 15 0.11 -0.34 4.89
C PRO A 15 0.94 0.50 5.88
N SER A 16 2.15 0.03 6.23
CA SER A 16 3.07 0.82 7.05
C SER A 16 3.44 2.14 6.34
N PRO A 17 3.83 3.20 7.08
CA PRO A 17 4.10 4.51 6.51
C PRO A 17 5.09 4.49 5.33
N GLU A 18 6.15 3.69 5.44
CA GLU A 18 7.19 3.53 4.41
C GLU A 18 6.68 2.82 3.15
N GLN A 19 5.59 2.07 3.24
CA GLN A 19 5.02 1.32 2.12
C GLN A 19 3.89 2.05 1.39
N VAL A 20 3.40 3.19 1.91
CA VAL A 20 2.24 3.91 1.32
C VAL A 20 2.47 4.30 -0.14
N LEU A 21 3.71 4.68 -0.49
CA LEU A 21 4.10 5.08 -1.85
C LEU A 21 5.07 4.06 -2.50
N TYR A 22 5.09 2.81 -2.03
CA TYR A 22 6.06 1.83 -2.52
C TYR A 22 5.98 1.61 -4.03
N CYS A 23 4.78 1.69 -4.63
CA CYS A 23 4.61 1.58 -6.07
C CYS A 23 5.44 2.59 -6.87
N THR A 24 5.72 3.79 -6.33
CA THR A 24 6.49 4.83 -7.01
C THR A 24 8.00 4.55 -6.99
N THR A 25 8.43 3.52 -6.27
CA THR A 25 9.84 3.11 -6.17
C THR A 25 10.21 1.98 -7.13
N LEU A 26 9.22 1.38 -7.80
CA LEU A 26 9.42 0.19 -8.64
C LEU A 26 9.97 0.49 -10.04
N CYS A 27 9.69 1.66 -10.59
CA CYS A 27 10.19 2.11 -11.90
C CYS A 27 10.12 3.64 -12.00
N ALA A 28 10.88 4.22 -12.92
CA ALA A 28 10.75 5.64 -13.23
C ALA A 28 9.37 5.93 -13.83
N ILE A 29 8.84 7.14 -13.63
CA ILE A 29 7.49 7.49 -14.10
C ILE A 29 7.36 7.40 -15.63
N GLU A 30 8.46 7.66 -16.35
CA GLU A 30 8.55 7.56 -17.82
C GLU A 30 8.54 6.12 -18.33
N GLU A 31 8.83 5.14 -17.47
CA GLU A 31 8.83 3.71 -17.83
C GLU A 31 7.46 3.04 -17.64
N VAL A 32 6.49 3.75 -17.04
CA VAL A 32 5.14 3.24 -16.81
C VAL A 32 4.42 3.04 -18.14
N LYS A 33 3.98 1.80 -18.38
CA LYS A 33 3.23 1.40 -19.61
C LYS A 33 1.76 1.10 -19.36
N VAL A 34 1.44 0.63 -18.15
CA VAL A 34 0.09 0.19 -17.76
C VAL A 34 -0.18 0.66 -16.33
N VAL A 35 -1.41 1.08 -16.07
CA VAL A 35 -1.87 1.45 -14.74
C VAL A 35 -3.00 0.51 -14.33
N ILE A 36 -2.84 -0.16 -13.19
CA ILE A 36 -3.88 -0.96 -12.55
C ILE A 36 -4.36 -0.21 -11.31
N LEU A 37 -5.65 0.13 -11.26
CA LEU A 37 -6.26 0.89 -10.18
C LEU A 37 -7.14 -0.02 -9.30
N GLY A 38 -6.85 -0.04 -8.00
CA GLY A 38 -7.71 -0.66 -6.98
C GLY A 38 -8.58 0.37 -6.26
N GLN A 39 -9.46 -0.10 -5.37
CA GLN A 39 -10.32 0.77 -4.55
C GLN A 39 -9.60 1.27 -3.29
N GLY A 40 -8.88 0.38 -2.60
CA GLY A 40 -8.16 0.67 -1.35
C GLY A 40 -7.24 -0.48 -0.95
N PRO A 41 -6.38 -0.29 0.07
CA PRO A 41 -5.51 -1.35 0.57
C PRO A 41 -6.28 -2.50 1.22
N TYR A 42 -5.71 -3.70 1.20
CA TYR A 42 -6.16 -4.76 2.09
C TYR A 42 -6.12 -4.31 3.56
N HIS A 43 -7.11 -4.74 4.35
CA HIS A 43 -7.32 -4.26 5.71
C HIS A 43 -6.94 -5.28 6.80
N HIS A 44 -6.43 -6.45 6.45
CA HIS A 44 -5.91 -7.42 7.43
C HIS A 44 -4.40 -7.27 7.66
N PRO A 45 -3.91 -7.62 8.87
CA PRO A 45 -2.49 -7.51 9.22
C PRO A 45 -1.55 -8.19 8.21
N GLY A 46 -0.65 -7.39 7.64
CA GLY A 46 0.42 -7.83 6.75
C GLY A 46 0.00 -8.27 5.36
N GLN A 47 -1.22 -7.94 4.91
CA GLN A 47 -1.63 -8.12 3.52
C GLN A 47 -1.15 -6.96 2.62
N ALA A 48 -1.54 -5.73 2.96
CA ALA A 48 -1.18 -4.56 2.16
C ALA A 48 0.30 -4.19 2.35
N HIS A 49 1.00 -3.98 1.22
CA HIS A 49 2.41 -3.56 1.21
C HIS A 49 2.73 -2.47 0.16
N GLY A 50 1.70 -1.78 -0.34
CA GLY A 50 1.86 -0.64 -1.24
C GLY A 50 1.66 -0.92 -2.73
N LEU A 51 1.31 -2.15 -3.10
CA LEU A 51 0.90 -2.53 -4.46
C LEU A 51 -0.54 -3.06 -4.45
N ALA A 52 -1.40 -2.55 -5.34
CA ALA A 52 -2.78 -2.99 -5.45
C ALA A 52 -2.86 -4.49 -5.79
N PHE A 53 -3.79 -5.21 -5.15
CA PHE A 53 -4.04 -6.66 -5.33
C PHE A 53 -2.87 -7.60 -4.98
N SER A 54 -1.73 -7.08 -4.53
CA SER A 54 -0.55 -7.88 -4.18
C SER A 54 -0.51 -8.19 -2.69
N VAL A 55 -0.03 -9.39 -2.35
CA VAL A 55 0.31 -9.83 -1.00
C VAL A 55 1.68 -10.50 -1.00
N LEU A 56 2.39 -10.44 0.13
CA LEU A 56 3.69 -11.11 0.28
C LEU A 56 3.50 -12.60 0.61
N SER A 57 4.26 -13.46 -0.06
CA SER A 57 4.34 -14.89 0.27
C SER A 57 4.77 -15.10 1.72
N PRO A 58 4.20 -16.06 2.47
CA PRO A 58 3.28 -17.12 2.04
C PRO A 58 1.78 -16.78 2.17
N ARG A 59 1.39 -15.50 2.28
CA ARG A 59 0.00 -15.14 2.59
C ARG A 59 -0.89 -15.24 1.34
N PRO A 60 -2.13 -15.75 1.48
CA PRO A 60 -3.13 -15.62 0.42
C PRO A 60 -3.61 -14.15 0.31
N PRO A 61 -4.15 -13.78 -0.88
CA PRO A 61 -4.77 -12.47 -1.10
C PRO A 61 -5.94 -12.20 -0.15
#